data_AF-A0A7T8QT89-F1
#
_entry.id   AF-A0A7T8QT89-F1
#
_cell.length_a   1.000
_cell.length_b   1.000
_cell.length_c   1.000
_cell.angle_alpha   90.00
_cell.angle_beta   90.00
_cell.angle_gamma   90.00
#
_symmetry.space_group_name_H-M   'P 1'
#
loop_
_entity.id
_entity.type
_entity.pdbx_description
1 polymer ?
#
loop_
_entity_poly.entity_id
_entity_poly.type
_entity_poly.pdbx_seq_one_letter_code
_entity_poly.pdbx_strand_id
1 'polypeptide(L)'
;GKRVLDCLKKGIKIASQCIDSASRVQLFIELLNKYVYFFEKGNELISQDMIDELRSKIKEEIAAIEMDDEHDQLRLHFDNSLAHINLLFDKKKEEGGVVTSA
;
A
#
# COMPACT_ATOMS: atom_id res chain seq x y z
N GLY A 1 0.31 -0.72 -18.04
CA GLY A 1 -0.16 0.33 -17.12
C GLY A 1 -1.67 0.32 -16.89
N LYS A 2 -2.48 0.85 -17.81
CA LYS A 2 -3.88 1.21 -17.54
C LYS A 2 -4.75 0.08 -16.98
N ARG A 3 -4.77 -1.10 -17.62
CA ARG A 3 -5.55 -2.26 -17.14
C ARG A 3 -5.14 -2.72 -15.74
N VAL A 4 -3.85 -2.60 -15.40
CA VAL A 4 -3.36 -2.93 -14.06
C VAL A 4 -3.97 -1.98 -13.03
N LEU A 5 -3.90 -0.67 -13.29
CA LEU A 5 -4.51 0.33 -12.42
C LEU A 5 -6.02 0.12 -12.27
N ASP A 6 -6.73 -0.17 -13.36
CA ASP A 6 -8.17 -0.44 -13.33
C ASP A 6 -8.49 -1.68 -12.48
N CYS A 7 -7.70 -2.75 -12.61
CA CYS A 7 -7.82 -3.96 -11.79
C CYS A 7 -7.56 -3.67 -10.30
N LEU A 8 -6.52 -2.91 -9.98
CA LEU A 8 -6.19 -2.53 -8.61
C LEU A 8 -7.31 -1.69 -7.97
N LYS A 9 -7.82 -0.68 -8.69
CA LYS A 9 -8.95 0.15 -8.24
C LYS A 9 -10.21 -0.68 -8.02
N LYS A 10 -10.47 -1.66 -8.91
CA LYS A 10 -11.58 -2.60 -8.73
C LYS A 10 -11.37 -3.47 -7.49
N GLY A 11 -10.15 -3.93 -7.23
CA GLY A 11 -9.77 -4.64 -6.02
C GLY A 11 -10.09 -3.84 -4.76
N ILE A 12 -9.68 -2.56 -4.72
CA ILE A 12 -9.98 -1.65 -3.60
C ILE A 12 -11.48 -1.53 -3.37
N LYS A 13 -12.28 -1.37 -4.44
CA LYS A 13 -13.74 -1.29 -4.35
C LYS A 13 -14.38 -2.58 -3.84
N ILE A 14 -13.82 -3.75 -4.17
CA ILE A 14 -14.30 -5.04 -3.67
C ILE A 14 -13.94 -5.20 -2.20
N ALA A 15 -12.68 -4.93 -1.82
CA ALA A 15 -12.23 -4.99 -0.44
C ALA A 15 -13.05 -4.06 0.47
N SER A 16 -13.40 -2.85 0.01
CA SER A 16 -14.25 -1.93 0.79
C SER A 16 -15.67 -2.43 1.04
N GLN A 17 -16.14 -3.46 0.34
CA GLN A 17 -17.45 -4.07 0.53
C GLN A 17 -17.38 -5.32 1.44
N CYS A 18 -16.19 -5.72 1.89
CA CYS A 18 -16.05 -6.81 2.85
C CYS A 18 -16.69 -6.41 4.18
N ILE A 19 -17.61 -7.24 4.66
CA ILE A 19 -18.34 -7.05 5.93
C ILE A 19 -17.37 -7.28 7.09
N ASP A 20 -16.60 -8.36 7.03
CA ASP A 20 -15.59 -8.68 8.03
C ASP A 20 -14.42 -7.69 7.96
N SER A 21 -14.16 -7.03 9.10
CA SER A 21 -13.20 -5.93 9.17
C SER A 21 -11.75 -6.42 9.08
N ALA A 22 -11.42 -7.55 9.70
CA ALA A 22 -10.09 -8.13 9.64
C ALA A 22 -9.75 -8.55 8.19
N SER A 23 -10.65 -9.27 7.52
CA SER A 23 -10.52 -9.62 6.10
C SER A 23 -10.40 -8.38 5.21
N ARG A 24 -11.20 -7.33 5.46
CA ARG A 24 -11.12 -6.07 4.72
C ARG A 24 -9.74 -5.43 4.83
N VAL A 25 -9.21 -5.32 6.05
CA VAL A 25 -7.88 -4.79 6.33
C VAL A 25 -6.81 -5.63 5.64
N GLN A 26 -6.87 -6.96 5.77
CA GLN A 26 -5.92 -7.87 5.12
C GLN A 26 -5.87 -7.64 3.61
N LEU A 27 -7.04 -7.57 2.96
CA LEU A 27 -7.14 -7.32 1.52
C LEU A 27 -6.58 -5.95 1.13
N PHE A 28 -6.77 -4.91 1.95
CA PHE A 28 -6.13 -3.62 1.69
C PHE A 28 -4.62 -3.69 1.78
N ILE A 29 -4.04 -4.41 2.76
CA ILE A 29 -2.59 -4.63 2.87
C ILE A 29 -2.06 -5.38 1.63
N GLU A 30 -2.76 -6.44 1.21
CA GLU A 30 -2.40 -7.19 -0.01
C GLU A 30 -2.43 -6.30 -1.26
N LEU A 31 -3.47 -5.48 -1.41
CA LEU A 31 -3.58 -4.53 -2.51
C LEU A 31 -2.48 -3.48 -2.46
N LEU A 32 -2.17 -2.92 -1.29
CA LEU A 32 -1.04 -2.00 -1.09
C LEU A 32 0.26 -2.61 -1.63
N ASN A 33 0.55 -3.85 -1.25
CA ASN A 33 1.73 -4.56 -1.74
C ASN A 33 1.72 -4.75 -3.26
N LYS A 34 0.55 -4.89 -3.92
CA LYS A 34 0.46 -4.89 -5.39
C LYS A 34 0.66 -3.51 -6.00
N TYR A 35 0.13 -2.44 -5.40
CA TYR A 35 0.40 -1.07 -5.85
C TYR A 35 1.91 -0.78 -5.84
N VAL A 36 2.57 -1.12 -4.72
CA VAL A 36 4.02 -0.96 -4.54
C VAL A 36 4.78 -1.79 -5.58
N TYR A 37 4.45 -3.07 -5.74
CA TYR A 37 5.08 -3.93 -6.75
C TYR A 37 5.05 -3.31 -8.16
N PHE A 38 3.91 -2.80 -8.60
CA PHE A 38 3.81 -2.21 -9.95
C PHE A 38 4.48 -0.82 -10.03
N PHE A 39 4.50 -0.05 -8.95
CA PHE A 39 5.29 1.18 -8.86
C PHE A 39 6.79 0.89 -9.01
N GLU A 40 7.32 -0.13 -8.32
CA GLU A 40 8.72 -0.57 -8.45
C GLU A 40 9.09 -1.00 -9.87
N LYS A 41 8.15 -1.64 -10.57
CA LYS A 41 8.33 -2.05 -11.97
C LYS A 41 8.22 -0.89 -12.98
N GLY A 42 8.11 0.36 -12.50
CA GLY A 42 8.09 1.54 -13.35
C GLY A 42 6.74 1.81 -14.02
N ASN A 43 5.63 1.33 -13.46
CA ASN A 43 4.31 1.70 -13.96
C ASN A 43 3.94 3.12 -13.52
N GLU A 44 4.26 4.12 -14.35
CA GLU A 44 4.05 5.56 -14.10
C GLU A 44 2.61 5.97 -13.77
N LEU A 45 1.63 5.12 -14.09
CA LEU A 45 0.22 5.37 -13.74
C LEU A 45 -0.09 5.13 -12.27
N ILE A 46 0.83 4.51 -11.53
CA ILE A 46 0.76 4.37 -10.08
C ILE A 46 1.70 5.42 -9.51
N SER A 47 1.17 6.34 -8.71
CA SER A 47 1.97 7.38 -8.06
C SER A 47 2.26 7.06 -6.60
N GLN A 48 3.24 7.75 -6.04
CA GLN A 48 3.54 7.72 -4.62
C GLN A 48 2.32 8.16 -3.79
N ASP A 49 1.61 9.21 -4.21
CA ASP A 49 0.41 9.70 -3.51
C ASP A 49 -0.67 8.62 -3.35
N MET A 50 -0.88 7.78 -4.36
CA MET A 50 -1.85 6.68 -4.28
C MET A 50 -1.46 5.62 -3.25
N ILE A 51 -0.15 5.37 -3.11
CA ILE A 51 0.39 4.44 -2.10
C ILE A 51 0.22 5.07 -0.71
N ASP A 52 0.53 6.36 -0.55
CA ASP A 52 0.41 7.07 0.72
C ASP A 52 -1.06 7.22 1.17
N GLU A 53 -2.00 7.46 0.26
CA GLU A 53 -3.45 7.44 0.53
C GLU A 53 -3.87 6.07 1.08
N LEU A 54 -3.43 4.98 0.45
CA LEU A 54 -3.78 3.63 0.88
C LEU A 54 -3.13 3.26 2.22
N ARG A 55 -1.90 3.71 2.50
CA ARG A 55 -1.25 3.57 3.81
C ARG A 55 -2.07 4.25 4.91
N SER A 56 -2.51 5.49 4.68
CA SER A 56 -3.33 6.21 5.66
C SER A 56 -4.63 5.47 5.95
N LYS A 57 -5.30 5.03 4.88
CA LYS A 57 -6.55 4.27 5.00
C LYS A 57 -6.38 2.97 5.80
N ILE A 58 -5.34 2.18 5.52
CA ILE A 58 -5.09 0.92 6.24
C ILE A 58 -4.82 1.20 7.72
N LYS A 59 -4.07 2.26 8.03
CA LYS A 59 -3.80 2.66 9.42
C LYS A 59 -5.08 2.99 10.18
N GLU A 60 -6.02 3.70 9.54
CA GLU A 60 -7.33 4.03 10.12
C GLU A 60 -8.18 2.77 10.33
N GLU A 61 -8.23 1.86 9.36
CA GLU A 61 -9.00 0.62 9.47
C GLU A 61 -8.43 -0.32 10.53
N ILE A 62 -7.10 -0.47 10.64
CA ILE A 62 -6.44 -1.25 11.71
C ILE A 62 -6.78 -0.66 13.09
N ALA A 63 -6.83 0.66 13.24
CA ALA A 63 -7.18 1.27 14.52
C ALA A 63 -8.65 1.03 14.93
N ALA A 64 -9.50 0.57 14.00
CA ALA A 64 -10.93 0.36 14.21
C ALA A 64 -11.33 -1.10 14.46
N ILE A 65 -10.42 -2.07 14.30
CA ILE A 65 -10.71 -3.49 14.60
C ILE A 65 -10.47 -3.82 16.08
N GLU A 66 -11.06 -4.91 16.55
CA GLU A 66 -10.90 -5.38 17.93
C GLU A 66 -9.45 -5.77 18.22
N MET A 67 -8.96 -5.49 19.42
CA MET A 67 -7.59 -5.81 19.82
C MET A 67 -7.50 -7.25 20.30
N ASP A 68 -7.06 -8.13 19.40
CA ASP A 68 -6.80 -9.55 19.65
C ASP A 68 -5.56 -10.05 18.88
N ASP A 69 -5.33 -11.36 18.89
CA ASP A 69 -4.21 -11.98 18.18
C ASP A 69 -4.25 -11.73 16.66
N GLU A 70 -5.45 -11.59 16.07
CA GLU A 70 -5.62 -11.30 14.64
C GLU A 70 -5.23 -9.85 14.32
N HIS A 71 -5.63 -8.90 15.15
CA HIS A 71 -5.18 -7.51 15.04
C HIS A 71 -3.64 -7.40 15.08
N ASP A 72 -2.99 -8.12 15.99
CA ASP A 72 -1.53 -8.07 16.11
C ASP A 72 -0.82 -8.64 14.87
N GLN A 73 -1.38 -9.70 14.27
CA GLN A 73 -0.89 -10.25 13.01
C GLN A 73 -1.06 -9.27 11.84
N LEU A 74 -2.23 -8.62 11.73
CA LEU A 74 -2.48 -7.63 10.69
C LEU A 74 -1.57 -6.41 10.83
N ARG A 75 -1.35 -5.95 12.06
CA ARG A 75 -0.42 -4.86 12.35
C ARG A 75 1.01 -5.22 11.97
N LEU A 76 1.48 -6.42 12.34
CA LEU A 76 2.81 -6.90 11.95
C LEU A 76 2.96 -6.99 10.42
N HIS A 77 1.94 -7.50 9.72
CA HIS A 77 1.95 -7.58 8.26
C HIS A 77 2.02 -6.18 7.61
N PHE A 78 1.25 -5.22 8.14
CA PHE A 78 1.29 -3.86 7.67
C PHE A 78 2.65 -3.19 7.95
N ASP A 79 3.20 -3.34 9.15
CA ASP A 79 4.49 -2.76 9.54
C ASP A 79 5.64 -3.28 8.66
N ASN A 80 5.65 -4.58 8.35
CA ASN A 80 6.61 -5.17 7.40
C ASN A 80 6.47 -4.57 5.98
N SER A 81 5.24 -4.31 5.55
CA SER A 81 4.96 -3.69 4.25
C SER A 81 5.43 -2.23 4.24
N LEU A 82 5.20 -1.48 5.34
CA LEU A 82 5.69 -0.11 5.51
C LEU A 82 7.21 -0.02 5.50
N ALA A 83 7.91 -0.96 6.13
CA ALA A 83 9.37 -1.01 6.11
C ALA A 83 9.91 -1.12 4.68
N HIS A 84 9.31 -1.99 3.86
CA HIS A 84 9.66 -2.11 2.44
C HIS A 84 9.36 -0.83 1.65
N ILE A 85 8.19 -0.22 1.84
CA ILE A 85 7.78 1.01 1.14
C ILE A 85 8.71 2.17 1.47
N ASN A 86 9.06 2.36 2.74
CA ASN A 86 9.96 3.43 3.14
C ASN A 86 11.35 3.28 2.49
N LEU A 87 11.91 2.06 2.49
CA LEU A 87 13.18 1.78 1.81
C LEU A 87 13.12 2.06 0.31
N LEU A 88 12.00 1.72 -0.33
CA LEU A 88 11.78 1.99 -1.75
C LEU A 88 11.75 3.50 -2.05
N PHE A 89 10.99 4.25 -1.26
CA PHE A 89 10.86 5.70 -1.46
C PHE A 89 12.15 6.45 -1.17
N ASP A 90 12.93 6.01 -0.19
CA ASP A 90 14.24 6.61 0.09
C ASP A 90 15.24 6.34 -1.04
N LYS A 91 15.30 5.10 -1.57
CA LYS A 91 16.09 4.79 -2.78
C LYS A 91 15.69 5.65 -3.99
N LYS A 92 14.39 5.83 -4.22
CA LYS A 92 13.88 6.65 -5.34
C LYS A 92 14.24 8.13 -5.19
N LYS A 93 14.29 8.67 -3.97
CA LYS A 93 14.76 10.04 -3.70
C LYS A 93 16.26 10.19 -4.01
N GLU A 94 17.07 9.19 -3.65
CA GLU A 94 18.50 9.18 -3.96
C GLU A 94 18.73 9.12 -5.48
N GLU A 95 17.99 8.27 -6.21
CA GLU A 95 18.07 8.18 -7.68
C GLU A 95 17.58 9.46 -8.39
N GLY A 96 16.55 10.11 -7.87
CA GLY A 96 16.03 11.38 -8.38
C GLY A 96 16.86 12.62 -8.00
N GLY A 97 17.80 12.49 -7.06
CA GLY A 97 18.66 13.56 -6.56
C GLY A 97 19.98 13.75 -7.31
N VAL A 98 20.35 12.84 -8.21
CA VAL A 98 21.61 12.91 -8.99
C VAL A 98 21.39 13.49 -10.38
N VAL A 99 20.81 14.70 -10.49
CA VAL A 99 20.89 15.53 -11.71
C VAL A 99 20.68 17.01 -11.34
N THR A 100 21.65 17.59 -10.62
CA THR A 100 22.06 19.00 -10.78
C THR A 100 23.38 19.21 -10.05
N SER A 101 24.49 19.03 -10.76
CA SER A 101 25.72 19.76 -10.47
C SER A 101 26.40 20.01 -11.82
N ALA A 102 26.14 21.22 -12.33
CA ALA A 102 26.91 21.86 -13.38
C ALA A 102 28.20 22.44 -12.78
#